data_AF-A0A0N1HSE7-F1
#
_entry.id   AF-A0A0N1HSE7-F1
#
_cell.length_a   1.000
_cell.length_b   1.000
_cell.length_c   1.000
_cell.angle_alpha   90.00
_cell.angle_beta   90.00
_cell.angle_gamma   90.00
#
_symmetry.space_group_name_H-M   'P 1'
#
loop_
_entity.id
_entity.type
_entity.pdbx_description
1 polymer ?
#
loop_
_entity_poly.entity_id
_entity_poly.type
_entity_poly.pdbx_seq_one_letter_code
_entity_poly.pdbx_strand_id
1 'polypeptide(L)'
;MSKKVAAKDVIVKLIVGAGQASPSPPVGPALGSKGVKSMDFCKEFNARTAHIENGTPIPARVTVRPDRSFSFELRTPNTSWLLLKAAGVAETKGKLKGAGKPGTETVGSVNLKQVYEIAKIKQSETRLSGLSLEGLCKSVIAQAKTIGVNVVP
;
A
#
# COMPACT_ATOMS: atom_id res chain seq x y z
N MET A 1 -23.24 29.34 25.86
CA MET A 1 -23.30 27.87 25.64
C MET A 1 -22.46 27.51 24.42
N SER A 2 -21.17 27.23 24.62
CA SER A 2 -20.22 26.93 23.54
C SER A 2 -20.58 25.62 22.86
N LYS A 3 -20.85 25.65 21.55
CA LYS A 3 -20.93 24.44 20.71
C LYS A 3 -19.60 23.69 20.86
N LYS A 4 -19.60 22.60 21.64
CA LYS A 4 -18.53 21.59 21.62
C LYS A 4 -18.39 21.15 20.17
N VAL A 5 -17.33 21.58 19.51
CA VAL A 5 -16.97 21.12 18.17
C VAL A 5 -16.88 19.60 18.28
N ALA A 6 -17.81 18.88 17.63
CA ALA A 6 -17.80 17.43 17.59
C ALA A 6 -16.41 17.00 17.13
N ALA A 7 -15.72 16.25 17.99
CA ALA A 7 -14.33 15.91 17.80
C ALA A 7 -14.19 15.10 16.49
N LYS A 8 -13.47 15.67 15.52
CA LYS A 8 -13.34 15.13 14.16
C LYS A 8 -12.48 13.87 14.18
N ASP A 9 -12.91 12.87 13.41
CA ASP A 9 -12.10 11.68 13.15
C ASP A 9 -10.76 12.06 12.52
N VAL A 10 -9.67 11.54 13.07
CA VAL A 10 -8.31 11.77 12.57
C VAL A 10 -7.88 10.57 11.73
N ILE A 11 -7.59 10.81 10.46
CA ILE A 11 -7.13 9.76 9.55
C ILE A 11 -5.60 9.77 9.51
N VAL A 12 -4.99 8.65 9.88
CA VAL A 12 -3.55 8.40 9.78
C VAL A 12 -3.31 7.42 8.63
N LYS A 13 -2.46 7.80 7.67
CA LYS A 13 -2.03 6.93 6.57
C LYS A 13 -0.63 6.41 6.90
N LEU A 14 -0.48 5.10 6.91
CA LEU A 14 0.78 4.45 7.23
C LEU A 14 1.08 3.33 6.23
N ILE A 15 2.36 3.07 5.99
CA ILE A 15 2.83 2.00 5.11
C ILE A 15 3.64 1.06 5.97
N VAL A 16 3.24 -0.21 6.03
CA VAL A 16 3.85 -1.23 6.89
C VAL A 16 4.07 -2.49 6.08
N GLY A 17 5.19 -3.17 6.31
CA GLY A 17 5.46 -4.47 5.71
C GLY A 17 4.50 -5.54 6.24
N ALA A 18 3.95 -6.36 5.34
CA ALA A 18 3.14 -7.52 5.69
C ALA A 18 3.88 -8.41 6.70
N GLY A 19 3.19 -8.84 7.76
CA GLY A 19 3.75 -9.68 8.82
C GLY A 19 4.86 -9.04 9.67
N GLN A 20 5.22 -7.78 9.43
CA GLN A 20 6.31 -7.08 10.10
C GLN A 20 5.82 -5.85 10.88
N ALA A 21 4.54 -5.78 11.25
CA ALA A 21 4.07 -4.69 12.10
C ALA A 21 4.64 -4.83 13.52
N SER A 22 5.43 -3.85 13.91
CA SER A 22 5.98 -3.70 15.25
C SER A 22 5.79 -2.26 15.74
N PRO A 23 5.79 -2.02 17.07
CA PRO A 23 5.70 -0.68 17.65
C PRO A 23 6.96 0.18 17.39
N SER A 24 7.88 -0.27 16.54
CA SER A 24 9.11 0.42 16.14
C SER A 24 8.83 1.66 15.26
N PRO A 25 9.86 2.48 14.92
CA PRO A 25 9.72 3.76 14.21
C PRO A 25 9.37 3.59 12.72
N PRO A 26 8.12 3.20 12.41
CA PRO A 26 7.20 4.04 11.64
C PRO A 26 5.73 4.00 12.13
N VAL A 27 5.37 3.01 12.95
CA VAL A 27 3.99 2.77 13.44
C VAL A 27 3.82 3.33 14.85
N GLY A 28 4.81 3.11 15.72
CA GLY A 28 4.80 3.53 17.11
C GLY A 28 4.56 5.03 17.29
N PRO A 29 5.39 5.92 16.71
CA PRO A 29 5.20 7.38 16.83
C PRO A 29 3.92 7.90 16.15
N ALA A 30 3.57 7.33 14.99
CA ALA A 30 2.43 7.76 14.19
C ALA A 30 1.08 7.50 14.87
N LEU A 31 0.93 6.35 15.54
CA LEU A 31 -0.29 5.97 16.25
C LEU A 31 -0.26 6.36 17.74
N GLY A 32 0.91 6.27 18.38
CA GLY A 32 1.08 6.59 19.80
C GLY A 32 0.82 8.07 20.11
N SER A 33 1.22 8.99 19.22
CA SER A 33 0.92 10.42 19.35
C SER A 33 -0.58 10.76 19.32
N LYS A 34 -1.42 9.83 18.84
CA LYS A 34 -2.89 9.96 18.77
C LYS A 34 -3.60 9.20 19.88
N GLY A 35 -2.87 8.57 20.81
CA GLY A 35 -3.44 7.83 21.93
C GLY A 35 -4.05 6.48 21.53
N VAL A 36 -3.66 5.93 20.37
CA VAL A 36 -4.10 4.62 19.88
C VAL A 36 -3.21 3.52 20.47
N LYS A 37 -3.81 2.37 20.82
CA LYS A 37 -3.07 1.19 21.26
C LYS A 37 -2.31 0.55 20.08
N SER A 38 -1.08 1.02 19.85
CA SER A 38 -0.22 0.54 18.75
C SER A 38 0.01 -0.98 18.77
N MET A 39 0.04 -1.60 19.95
CA MET A 39 0.23 -3.06 20.10
C MET A 39 -0.94 -3.87 19.54
N ASP A 40 -2.18 -3.43 19.80
CA ASP A 40 -3.39 -4.11 19.31
C ASP A 40 -3.47 -3.98 17.79
N PHE A 41 -3.15 -2.79 17.27
CA PHE A 41 -3.01 -2.58 15.83
C PHE A 41 -1.97 -3.51 15.19
N CYS A 42 -0.78 -3.66 15.78
CA CYS A 42 0.28 -4.52 15.21
C CYS A 42 -0.16 -5.98 15.15
N LYS A 43 -0.83 -6.50 16.20
CA LYS A 43 -1.34 -7.87 16.24
C LYS A 43 -2.41 -8.10 15.17
N GLU A 44 -3.39 -7.21 15.10
CA GLU A 44 -4.51 -7.34 14.14
C GLU A 44 -4.02 -7.16 12.69
N PHE A 45 -3.07 -6.26 12.47
CA PHE A 45 -2.42 -6.07 11.17
C PHE A 45 -1.67 -7.34 10.74
N ASN A 46 -0.86 -7.94 11.62
CA ASN A 46 -0.12 -9.16 11.29
C ASN A 46 -1.05 -10.35 11.03
N ALA A 47 -2.14 -10.49 11.80
CA ALA A 47 -3.14 -11.52 11.57
C ALA A 47 -3.83 -11.37 10.21
N ARG A 48 -4.24 -10.15 9.85
CA ARG A 48 -4.87 -9.88 8.55
C ARG A 48 -3.88 -9.97 7.38
N THR A 49 -2.59 -9.73 7.59
CA THR A 49 -1.56 -9.77 6.52
C THR A 49 -0.81 -11.09 6.44
N ALA A 50 -1.14 -12.08 7.27
CA ALA A 50 -0.46 -13.38 7.32
C ALA A 50 -0.55 -14.20 6.01
N HIS A 51 -1.53 -13.92 5.15
CA HIS A 51 -1.69 -14.55 3.84
C HIS A 51 -0.88 -13.86 2.72
N ILE A 52 -0.27 -12.71 3.01
CA ILE A 52 0.50 -11.92 2.07
C ILE A 52 1.98 -12.14 2.37
N GLU A 53 2.78 -12.18 1.32
CA GLU A 53 4.22 -12.40 1.43
C GLU A 53 4.90 -11.37 2.35
N ASN A 54 5.65 -11.87 3.33
CA ASN A 54 6.27 -11.05 4.37
C ASN A 54 7.14 -9.94 3.76
N GLY A 55 7.05 -8.74 4.32
CA GLY A 55 7.80 -7.57 3.85
C GLY A 55 7.14 -6.80 2.69
N THR A 56 6.02 -7.29 2.15
CA THR A 56 5.24 -6.53 1.15
C THR A 56 4.70 -5.23 1.77
N PRO A 57 4.98 -4.04 1.23
CA PRO A 57 4.50 -2.78 1.78
C PRO A 57 3.00 -2.63 1.52
N ILE A 58 2.25 -2.70 2.62
CA ILE A 58 0.79 -2.57 2.66
C ILE A 58 0.43 -1.20 3.26
N PRO A 59 -0.27 -0.34 2.51
CA PRO A 59 -0.85 0.87 3.07
C PRO A 59 -2.03 0.52 3.98
N ALA A 60 -2.00 1.02 5.21
CA ALA A 60 -3.16 1.01 6.09
C ALA A 60 -3.67 2.43 6.30
N ARG A 61 -5.00 2.57 6.24
CA ARG A 61 -5.70 3.79 6.64
C ARG A 61 -6.30 3.55 8.01
N VAL A 62 -5.75 4.21 9.02
CA VAL A 62 -6.26 4.14 10.40
C VAL A 62 -7.12 5.37 10.65
N THR A 63 -8.37 5.15 11.02
CA THR A 63 -9.31 6.18 11.44
C THR A 63 -9.36 6.15 12.96
N VAL A 64 -8.89 7.24 13.58
CA VAL A 64 -8.90 7.41 15.03
C VAL A 64 -10.11 8.25 15.39
N ARG A 65 -11.00 7.66 16.17
CA ARG A 65 -12.20 8.32 16.70
C ARG A 65 -11.86 9.07 18.00
N PRO A 66 -12.68 10.05 18.39
CA PRO A 66 -12.41 10.87 19.57
C PRO A 66 -12.51 10.14 20.91
N ASP A 67 -13.16 8.98 20.94
CA ASP A 67 -13.20 8.05 22.08
C ASP A 67 -11.92 7.21 22.22
N ARG A 68 -10.89 7.51 21.42
CA ARG A 68 -9.63 6.74 21.30
C ARG A 68 -9.82 5.33 20.76
N SER A 69 -11.02 5.00 20.25
CA SER A 69 -11.18 3.80 19.43
C SER A 69 -10.55 4.05 18.05
N PHE A 70 -10.07 2.97 17.44
CA PHE A 70 -9.50 3.02 16.11
C PHE A 70 -10.17 1.97 15.24
N SER A 71 -10.40 2.31 13.98
CA SER A 71 -10.68 1.34 12.93
C SER A 71 -9.59 1.45 11.88
N PHE A 72 -9.23 0.35 11.25
CA PHE A 72 -8.28 0.40 10.14
C PHE A 72 -8.73 -0.45 8.96
N GLU A 73 -8.44 0.09 7.79
CA GLU A 73 -8.65 -0.55 6.52
C GLU A 73 -7.29 -0.82 5.88
N LEU A 74 -7.03 -2.09 5.59
CA LEU A 74 -5.88 -2.50 4.80
C LEU A 74 -6.19 -2.30 3.33
N ARG A 75 -5.26 -1.70 2.61
CA ARG A 75 -5.35 -1.55 1.17
C ARG A 75 -4.50 -2.59 0.48
N THR A 76 -4.79 -2.84 -0.79
CA THR A 76 -3.90 -3.69 -1.60
C THR A 76 -2.50 -3.07 -1.68
N PRO A 77 -1.44 -3.88 -1.85
CA PRO A 77 -0.07 -3.38 -1.96
C PRO A 77 0.08 -2.31 -3.05
N ASN A 78 1.06 -1.44 -2.86
CA ASN A 78 1.33 -0.37 -3.83
C ASN A 78 1.66 -0.97 -5.20
N THR A 79 1.01 -0.46 -6.24
CA THR A 79 1.16 -0.95 -7.62
C THR A 79 2.57 -0.77 -8.13
N SER A 80 3.24 0.33 -7.77
CA SER A 80 4.65 0.54 -8.10
C SER A 80 5.52 -0.58 -7.52
N TRP A 81 5.24 -1.03 -6.30
CA TRP A 81 6.00 -2.12 -5.69
C TRP A 81 5.71 -3.47 -6.38
N LEU A 82 4.44 -3.76 -6.67
CA LEU A 82 4.04 -4.97 -7.40
C LEU A 82 4.68 -5.03 -8.80
N LEU A 83 4.72 -3.90 -9.51
CA LEU A 83 5.35 -3.80 -10.82
C LEU A 83 6.86 -3.98 -10.76
N LEU A 84 7.55 -3.35 -9.80
CA LEU A 84 9.00 -3.51 -9.64
C LEU A 84 9.36 -4.95 -9.27
N LYS A 85 8.54 -5.60 -8.45
CA LYS A 85 8.68 -7.01 -8.10
C LYS A 85 8.47 -7.92 -9.32
N ALA A 86 7.39 -7.70 -10.07
CA ALA A 86 7.11 -8.47 -11.29
C ALA A 86 8.18 -8.28 -12.37
N ALA A 87 8.80 -7.10 -12.41
CA ALA A 87 9.89 -6.75 -13.31
C ALA A 87 11.26 -7.31 -12.90
N GLY A 88 11.36 -7.98 -11.74
CA GLY A 88 12.61 -8.54 -11.24
C GLY A 88 13.67 -7.51 -10.87
N VAL A 89 13.27 -6.27 -10.52
CA VAL A 89 14.22 -5.20 -10.20
C VAL A 89 14.99 -5.53 -8.93
N ALA A 90 16.32 -5.42 -8.98
CA ALA A 90 17.19 -5.67 -7.84
C ALA A 90 16.91 -4.67 -6.70
N GLU A 91 16.77 -5.19 -5.48
CA GLU A 91 16.60 -4.37 -4.29
C GLU A 91 17.84 -3.50 -4.08
N THR A 92 17.68 -2.19 -4.11
CA THR A 92 18.77 -1.25 -3.85
C THR A 92 18.58 -0.70 -2.44
N LYS A 93 19.48 -1.08 -1.51
CA LYS A 93 19.43 -0.68 -0.08
C LYS A 93 18.13 -1.11 0.63
N GLY A 94 17.68 -2.34 0.39
CA GLY A 94 16.48 -2.92 1.02
C GLY A 94 15.15 -2.31 0.55
N LYS A 95 15.15 -1.62 -0.60
CA LYS A 95 13.94 -1.09 -1.24
C LYS A 95 14.00 -1.32 -2.76
N LEU A 96 12.85 -1.67 -3.34
CA LEU A 96 12.64 -1.69 -4.79
C LEU A 96 12.59 -0.24 -5.29
N LYS A 97 13.55 0.16 -6.12
CA LYS A 97 13.65 1.52 -6.66
C LYS A 97 13.32 1.51 -8.16
N GLY A 98 12.46 2.42 -8.58
CA GLY A 98 12.18 2.67 -10.00
C GLY A 98 13.25 3.52 -10.69
N ALA A 99 13.02 3.85 -11.96
CA ALA A 99 13.98 4.60 -12.77
C ALA A 99 14.21 5.99 -12.19
N GLY A 100 15.47 6.44 -12.19
CA GLY A 100 15.80 7.81 -11.80
C GLY A 100 15.28 8.82 -12.82
N LYS A 101 15.32 8.44 -14.11
CA LYS A 101 14.76 9.21 -15.23
C LYS A 101 13.82 8.33 -16.07
N PRO A 102 12.53 8.26 -15.70
CA PRO A 102 11.53 7.54 -16.48
C PRO A 102 11.46 8.08 -17.91
N GLY A 103 11.58 7.18 -18.91
CA GLY A 103 11.55 7.52 -20.33
C GLY A 103 12.90 7.43 -21.05
N THR A 104 14.01 7.53 -20.32
CA THR A 104 15.36 7.25 -20.85
C THR A 104 15.91 5.95 -20.26
N GLU A 105 15.71 5.75 -18.96
CA GLU A 105 16.14 4.56 -18.25
C GLU A 105 14.97 3.60 -18.08
N THR A 106 15.22 2.32 -18.36
CA THR A 106 14.28 1.24 -18.06
C THR A 106 14.89 0.32 -17.00
N VAL A 107 14.13 0.01 -15.97
CA VAL A 107 14.63 -0.78 -14.82
C VAL A 107 14.29 -2.26 -14.95
N GLY A 108 13.31 -2.59 -15.80
CA GLY A 108 12.89 -3.96 -16.07
C GLY A 108 11.69 -4.00 -17.01
N SER A 109 11.24 -5.21 -17.32
CA SER A 109 10.10 -5.47 -18.19
C SER A 109 9.05 -6.32 -17.51
N VAL A 110 7.77 -6.07 -17.81
CA VAL A 110 6.62 -6.82 -17.29
C VAL A 110 5.75 -7.24 -18.48
N ASN A 111 5.28 -8.48 -18.47
CA ASN A 111 4.38 -9.00 -19.50
C ASN A 111 2.92 -8.58 -19.25
N LEU A 112 2.11 -8.51 -20.30
CA LEU A 112 0.67 -8.24 -20.16
C LEU A 112 -0.06 -9.21 -19.21
N LYS A 113 0.38 -10.47 -19.14
CA LYS A 113 -0.16 -11.46 -18.19
C LYS A 113 0.05 -11.03 -16.74
N GLN A 114 1.24 -10.54 -16.41
CA GLN A 114 1.56 -10.06 -15.06
C GLN A 114 0.81 -8.77 -14.73
N VAL A 115 0.64 -7.86 -15.71
CA VAL A 115 -0.20 -6.66 -15.55
C VAL A 115 -1.64 -7.05 -15.20
N TYR A 116 -2.18 -8.06 -15.87
CA TYR A 116 -3.53 -8.55 -15.63
C TYR A 116 -3.69 -9.19 -14.24
N GLU A 117 -2.70 -9.96 -13.78
CA GLU A 117 -2.67 -10.51 -12.42
C GLU A 117 -2.62 -9.39 -11.37
N ILE A 118 -1.76 -8.40 -11.55
CA ILE A 118 -1.67 -7.22 -10.67
C ILE A 118 -3.01 -6.46 -10.64
N ALA A 119 -3.67 -6.33 -11.80
CA ALA A 119 -4.97 -5.69 -11.88
C ALA A 119 -6.05 -6.49 -11.11
N LYS A 120 -6.08 -7.82 -11.23
CA LYS A 120 -6.99 -8.67 -10.44
C LYS A 120 -6.76 -8.53 -8.93
N ILE A 121 -5.51 -8.54 -8.49
CA ILE A 121 -5.16 -8.34 -7.07
C ILE A 121 -5.64 -6.98 -6.57
N LYS A 122 -5.52 -5.92 -7.39
CA LYS A 122 -6.03 -4.60 -7.01
C LYS A 122 -7.55 -4.48 -7.07
N GLN A 123 -8.20 -5.22 -7.95
CA GLN A 123 -9.65 -5.21 -8.11
C GLN A 123 -10.37 -5.86 -6.91
N SER A 124 -9.68 -6.72 -6.14
CA SER A 124 -10.22 -7.26 -4.89
C SER A 124 -10.39 -6.19 -3.80
N GLU A 125 -9.85 -4.98 -3.97
CA GLU A 125 -10.12 -3.86 -3.08
C GLU A 125 -11.56 -3.36 -3.32
N THR A 126 -12.37 -3.31 -2.25
CA THR A 126 -13.79 -2.89 -2.30
C THR A 126 -14.02 -1.52 -2.95
N ARG A 127 -13.00 -0.64 -2.94
CA ARG A 127 -13.04 0.69 -3.56
C ARG A 127 -12.82 0.66 -5.08
N LEU A 128 -12.14 -0.37 -5.58
CA LEU A 128 -11.76 -0.54 -6.98
C LEU A 128 -12.62 -1.59 -7.69
N SER A 129 -13.46 -2.33 -6.96
CA SER A 129 -14.35 -3.37 -7.49
C SER A 129 -15.34 -2.88 -8.55
N GLY A 130 -15.72 -1.60 -8.52
CA GLY A 130 -16.60 -0.98 -9.51
C GLY A 130 -15.93 -0.60 -10.84
N LEU A 131 -14.60 -0.72 -10.94
CA LEU A 131 -13.87 -0.41 -12.17
C LEU A 131 -13.77 -1.65 -13.06
N SER A 132 -13.90 -1.44 -14.38
CA SER A 132 -13.65 -2.49 -15.35
C SER A 132 -12.20 -2.95 -15.29
N LEU A 133 -11.99 -4.26 -15.46
CA LEU A 133 -10.66 -4.85 -15.40
C LEU A 133 -9.73 -4.26 -16.47
N GLU A 134 -10.26 -3.94 -17.65
CA GLU A 134 -9.52 -3.24 -18.72
C GLU A 134 -9.04 -1.85 -18.31
N GLY A 135 -9.92 -1.05 -17.67
CA GLY A 135 -9.55 0.28 -17.17
C GLY A 135 -8.46 0.20 -16.10
N LEU A 136 -8.54 -0.85 -15.27
CA LEU A 136 -7.55 -1.10 -14.23
C LEU A 136 -6.21 -1.55 -14.81
N CYS A 137 -6.21 -2.42 -15.82
CA CYS A 137 -5.01 -2.78 -16.60
C CYS A 137 -4.37 -1.54 -17.24
N LYS A 138 -5.15 -0.68 -17.92
CA LYS A 138 -4.66 0.58 -18.51
C LYS A 138 -4.01 1.48 -17.46
N SER A 139 -4.60 1.57 -16.26
CA SER A 139 -4.05 2.35 -15.15
C SER A 139 -2.72 1.79 -14.66
N VAL A 140 -2.60 0.46 -14.57
CA VAL A 140 -1.35 -0.22 -14.18
C VAL A 140 -0.26 -0.03 -15.24
N ILE A 141 -0.60 -0.11 -16.54
CA ILE A 141 0.34 0.16 -17.64
C ILE A 141 0.83 1.60 -17.62
N ALA A 142 -0.06 2.56 -17.41
CA ALA A 142 0.32 3.97 -17.27
C ALA A 142 1.29 4.18 -16.10
N GLN A 143 1.07 3.48 -15.00
CA GLN A 143 1.96 3.53 -13.83
C GLN A 143 3.31 2.84 -14.08
N ALA A 144 3.35 1.76 -14.87
CA ALA A 144 4.61 1.12 -15.28
C ALA A 144 5.50 2.11 -16.06
N LYS A 145 4.90 2.91 -16.94
CA LYS A 145 5.61 3.95 -17.70
C LYS A 145 6.23 5.03 -16.81
N THR A 146 5.55 5.44 -15.73
CA THR A 146 6.06 6.49 -14.82
C THR A 146 7.18 6.02 -13.90
N ILE A 147 7.32 4.72 -13.70
CA ILE A 147 8.41 4.13 -12.90
C ILE A 147 9.56 3.58 -13.77
N GLY A 148 9.48 3.71 -15.09
CA GLY A 148 10.48 3.20 -16.04
C GLY A 148 10.47 1.67 -16.18
N VAL A 149 9.31 1.04 -16.06
CA VAL A 149 9.11 -0.38 -16.36
C VAL A 149 8.50 -0.51 -17.75
N ASN A 150 9.14 -1.27 -18.63
CA ASN A 150 8.65 -1.51 -19.97
C ASN A 150 7.55 -2.59 -19.95
N VAL A 151 6.48 -2.40 -20.70
CA VAL A 151 5.39 -3.38 -20.80
C VAL A 151 5.52 -4.10 -22.13
N VAL A 152 5.75 -5.41 -22.07
CA VAL A 152 5.88 -6.28 -23.24
C VAL A 152 4.52 -6.92 -23.54
N PRO A 153 4.05 -6.88 -24.80
CA PRO A 153 2.82 -7.54 -25.22
C PRO A 153 2.86 -9.06 -25.02
#